data_AF-A0A7X9NLL5-F1
#
_entry.id   AF-A0A7X9NLL5-F1
#
_cell.length_a   1.000
_cell.length_b   1.000
_cell.length_c   1.000
_cell.angle_alpha   90.00
_cell.angle_beta   90.00
_cell.angle_gamma   90.00
#
_symmetry.space_group_name_H-M   'P 1'
#
loop_
_entity.id
_entity.type
_entity.pdbx_description
1 polymer ?
#
loop_
_entity_poly.entity_id
_entity_poly.type
_entity_poly.pdbx_seq_one_letter_code
_entity_poly.pdbx_strand_id
1 'polypeptide(L)'
;MALWKKILATVIGVIIAVVIIVGGVFAFAYHDFSSTVEKTYKPVQRQNSTKADSENKIENSQPFSILLLGVDTGALGRVEHGRSDSIMVATVNPIKKQTTIVSVARDTYMEIVGHNTQDKVNHAYAFGGAAMSMDTLEKYLDIPINHYVAINMGGIEQLVDAVGGVEVHNNLDFTNSNFHFPKGNVELNGEKALAYTRMRYEDPRGDYGRQERQRAVVAAIGKKVMSIEGVTKYRDLLDAVSENMQTDLNQDQIQKLALDYRDAFSNVKTDQLQGTGFMQDGVSYQQVSPEELQRVQLELKTQLEAN
;
A
#
# COMPACT_ATOMS: atom_id res chain seq x y z
N MET A 1 61.45 -9.88 1.79
CA MET A 1 60.07 -10.13 2.31
C MET A 1 59.57 -11.43 1.68
N ALA A 2 59.16 -12.41 2.48
CA ALA A 2 58.73 -13.72 1.98
C ALA A 2 57.52 -13.59 1.04
N LEU A 3 57.49 -14.38 -0.04
CA LEU A 3 56.48 -14.32 -1.10
C LEU A 3 55.04 -14.33 -0.57
N TRP A 4 54.78 -15.12 0.48
CA TRP A 4 53.47 -15.21 1.13
C TRP A 4 53.01 -13.91 1.81
N LYS A 5 53.94 -13.10 2.34
CA LYS A 5 53.62 -11.80 2.96
C LYS A 5 53.17 -10.77 1.91
N LYS A 6 53.73 -10.85 0.69
CA LYS A 6 53.32 -10.00 -0.44
C LYS A 6 51.93 -10.40 -0.95
N ILE A 7 51.69 -11.70 -1.11
CA ILE A 7 50.38 -12.23 -1.52
C ILE A 7 49.29 -11.85 -0.50
N LEU A 8 49.56 -12.03 0.79
CA LEU A 8 48.65 -11.67 1.86
C LEU A 8 48.32 -10.16 1.87
N ALA A 9 49.33 -9.29 1.71
CA ALA A 9 49.13 -7.85 1.64
C ALA A 9 48.27 -7.44 0.43
N THR A 10 48.48 -8.06 -0.74
CA THR A 10 47.66 -7.82 -1.93
C THR A 10 46.21 -8.26 -1.72
N VAL A 11 45.98 -9.44 -1.15
CA VAL A 11 44.62 -9.95 -0.86
C VAL A 11 43.90 -9.03 0.13
N ILE A 12 44.57 -8.62 1.21
CA ILE A 12 44.00 -7.66 2.17
C ILE A 12 43.69 -6.32 1.50
N GLY A 13 44.60 -5.81 0.66
CA GLY A 13 44.38 -4.56 -0.08
C GLY A 13 43.18 -4.62 -1.02
N VAL A 14 42.99 -5.74 -1.72
CA VAL A 14 41.81 -5.97 -2.58
C VAL A 14 40.53 -6.05 -1.75
N ILE A 15 40.55 -6.76 -0.62
CA ILE A 15 39.38 -6.83 0.28
C ILE A 15 39.00 -5.44 0.81
N ILE A 16 39.98 -4.65 1.26
CA ILE A 16 39.74 -3.27 1.73
C ILE A 16 39.17 -2.40 0.60
N ALA A 17 39.72 -2.49 -0.62
CA ALA A 17 39.21 -1.76 -1.76
C ALA A 17 37.76 -2.15 -2.08
N VAL A 18 37.42 -3.44 -2.05
CA VAL A 18 36.04 -3.93 -2.23
C VAL A 18 35.13 -3.39 -1.12
N VAL A 19 35.55 -3.42 0.15
CA VAL A 19 34.77 -2.89 1.27
C VAL A 19 34.52 -1.39 1.13
N ILE A 20 35.52 -0.61 0.70
CA ILE A 20 35.37 0.83 0.46
C ILE A 20 34.39 1.10 -0.68
N ILE A 21 34.51 0.36 -1.79
CA ILE A 21 33.61 0.49 -2.95
C ILE A 21 32.17 0.14 -2.54
N VAL A 22 31.98 -1.00 -1.87
CA VAL A 22 30.66 -1.45 -1.38
C VAL A 22 30.10 -0.45 -0.38
N GLY A 23 30.91 0.04 0.56
CA GLY A 23 30.53 1.06 1.54
C GLY A 23 30.12 2.38 0.90
N GLY A 24 30.85 2.83 -0.12
CA GLY A 24 30.53 4.03 -0.88
C GLY A 24 29.21 3.90 -1.67
N VAL A 25 29.01 2.76 -2.35
CA VAL A 25 27.74 2.46 -3.03
C VAL A 25 26.57 2.40 -2.05
N PHE A 26 26.77 1.77 -0.89
CA PHE A 26 25.75 1.68 0.15
C PHE A 26 25.40 3.06 0.72
N ALA A 27 26.40 3.89 1.04
CA ALA A 27 26.18 5.24 1.55
C ALA A 27 25.41 6.12 0.53
N PHE A 28 25.75 6.00 -0.75
CA PHE A 28 25.04 6.70 -1.83
C PHE A 28 23.58 6.23 -1.94
N ALA A 29 23.35 4.92 -1.98
CA ALA A 29 21.99 4.35 -2.04
C ALA A 29 21.15 4.74 -0.81
N TYR A 30 21.76 4.74 0.38
CA TYR A 30 21.12 5.18 1.61
C TYR A 30 20.74 6.65 1.57
N HIS A 31 21.61 7.52 1.04
CA HIS A 31 21.31 8.95 0.87
C HIS A 31 20.14 9.16 -0.11
N ASP A 32 20.17 8.55 -1.30
CA ASP A 32 19.09 8.65 -2.29
C ASP A 32 17.75 8.21 -1.65
N PHE A 33 17.76 7.06 -0.97
CA PHE A 33 16.62 6.54 -0.22
C PHE A 33 16.09 7.53 0.83
N SER A 34 16.98 8.06 1.68
CA SER A 34 16.61 9.01 2.75
C SER A 34 15.93 10.24 2.18
N SER A 35 16.46 10.79 1.09
CA SER A 35 15.95 11.99 0.44
C SER A 35 14.56 11.81 -0.18
N THR A 36 14.28 10.61 -0.70
CA THR A 36 12.96 10.26 -1.22
C THR A 36 11.96 10.04 -0.10
N VAL A 37 12.37 9.33 0.96
CA VAL A 37 11.50 9.13 2.13
C VAL A 37 11.09 10.48 2.72
N GLU A 38 12.00 11.44 2.86
CA GLU A 38 11.71 12.78 3.36
C GLU A 38 10.62 13.51 2.54
N LYS A 39 10.63 13.36 1.21
CA LYS A 39 9.62 13.97 0.33
C LYS A 39 8.23 13.34 0.51
N THR A 40 8.18 12.02 0.69
CA THR A 40 6.92 11.27 0.86
C THR A 40 6.40 11.31 2.30
N TYR A 41 7.26 11.59 3.27
CA TYR A 41 6.93 11.61 4.69
C TYR A 41 6.00 12.77 5.03
N LYS A 42 4.79 12.42 5.46
CA LYS A 42 3.70 13.33 5.83
C LYS A 42 3.04 12.80 7.11
N PRO A 43 3.55 13.17 8.29
CA PRO A 43 2.95 12.72 9.54
C PRO A 43 1.55 13.31 9.71
N VAL A 44 0.63 12.52 10.25
CA VAL A 44 -0.75 12.93 10.51
C VAL A 44 -1.00 13.18 11.99
N GLN A 45 -1.79 14.20 12.30
CA GLN A 45 -2.32 14.40 13.65
C GLN A 45 -3.71 13.78 13.73
N ARG A 46 -3.84 12.70 14.50
CA ARG A 46 -5.08 11.93 14.66
C ARG A 46 -5.77 12.29 15.97
N GLN A 47 -7.10 12.29 16.01
CA GLN A 47 -7.85 12.68 17.21
C GLN A 47 -7.79 11.59 18.29
N ASN A 48 -7.73 10.32 17.89
CA ASN A 48 -7.77 9.16 18.78
C ASN A 48 -6.45 8.38 18.87
N SER A 49 -5.36 8.91 18.29
CA SER A 49 -4.06 8.24 18.33
C SER A 49 -3.36 8.44 19.68
N THR A 50 -3.11 7.32 20.35
CA THR A 50 -1.96 7.18 21.25
C THR A 50 -0.69 7.09 20.39
N LYS A 51 0.11 8.17 20.35
CA LYS A 51 1.41 8.20 19.64
C LYS A 51 2.33 7.00 19.98
N ALA A 52 2.15 6.40 21.16
CA ALA A 52 2.93 5.25 21.61
C ALA A 52 2.59 3.92 20.89
N ASP A 53 1.42 3.80 20.25
CA ASP A 53 0.91 2.52 19.72
C ASP A 53 1.34 2.22 18.28
N SER A 54 1.78 3.21 17.49
CA SER A 54 2.25 3.01 16.12
C SER A 54 3.78 2.95 16.00
N GLU A 55 4.52 3.86 16.64
CA GLU A 55 5.99 3.92 16.52
C GLU A 55 6.68 2.64 16.98
N ASN A 56 6.22 2.03 18.08
CA ASN A 56 6.88 0.86 18.68
C ASN A 56 6.57 -0.47 17.97
N LYS A 57 5.51 -0.58 17.15
CA LYS A 57 5.08 -1.89 16.62
C LYS A 57 6.04 -2.43 15.58
N ILE A 58 6.38 -1.61 14.57
CA ILE A 58 7.30 -2.02 13.49
C ILE A 58 8.69 -2.28 14.05
N GLU A 59 9.17 -1.42 14.97
CA GLU A 59 10.48 -1.55 15.60
C GLU A 59 10.64 -2.87 16.38
N ASN A 60 9.55 -3.31 17.03
CA ASN A 60 9.50 -4.56 17.80
C ASN A 60 8.98 -5.77 16.99
N SER A 61 8.93 -5.66 15.65
CA SER A 61 8.48 -6.74 14.75
C SER A 61 7.09 -7.30 15.11
N GLN A 62 6.17 -6.44 15.56
CA GLN A 62 4.80 -6.82 15.93
C GLN A 62 3.81 -6.70 14.76
N PRO A 63 2.65 -7.39 14.82
CA PRO A 63 1.57 -7.16 13.87
C PRO A 63 1.05 -5.73 13.90
N PHE A 64 0.82 -5.16 12.72
CA PHE A 64 0.35 -3.78 12.56
C PHE A 64 -0.55 -3.66 11.33
N SER A 65 -1.22 -2.52 11.20
CA SER A 65 -2.12 -2.21 10.08
C SER A 65 -1.69 -0.95 9.31
N ILE A 66 -1.97 -0.94 8.02
CA ILE A 66 -1.76 0.18 7.12
C ILE A 66 -3.04 0.46 6.35
N LEU A 67 -3.47 1.72 6.34
CA LEU A 67 -4.50 2.20 5.43
C LEU A 67 -3.88 2.55 4.07
N LEU A 68 -4.32 1.86 3.02
CA LEU A 68 -3.91 2.12 1.64
C LEU A 68 -5.00 2.94 0.92
N LEU A 69 -4.61 4.11 0.41
CA LEU A 69 -5.52 5.05 -0.24
C LEU A 69 -5.07 5.31 -1.68
N GLY A 70 -5.92 4.98 -2.64
CA GLY A 70 -5.80 5.47 -4.02
C GLY A 70 -6.53 6.79 -4.16
N VAL A 71 -5.80 7.88 -4.32
CA VAL A 71 -6.36 9.24 -4.32
C VAL A 71 -6.48 9.79 -5.73
N ASP A 72 -7.64 10.37 -6.05
CA ASP A 72 -7.84 11.13 -7.29
C ASP A 72 -7.59 12.61 -7.02
N THR A 73 -6.32 12.92 -6.73
CA THR A 73 -5.80 14.28 -6.66
C THR A 73 -4.91 14.46 -7.87
N GLY A 74 -5.25 15.33 -8.81
CA GLY A 74 -4.22 15.83 -9.75
C GLY A 74 -3.00 16.29 -8.95
N ALA A 75 -1.78 16.02 -9.44
CA ALA A 75 -0.46 16.26 -8.83
C ALA A 75 -0.48 16.59 -7.31
N LEU A 76 -0.04 15.65 -6.47
CA LEU A 76 0.00 15.79 -5.01
C LEU A 76 0.57 17.16 -4.60
N GLY A 77 -0.26 18.04 -4.03
CA GLY A 77 0.14 19.42 -3.71
C GLY A 77 -0.91 20.50 -3.97
N ARG A 78 -2.10 20.16 -4.49
CA ARG A 78 -3.25 21.08 -4.49
C ARG A 78 -3.92 21.15 -3.12
N VAL A 79 -4.47 22.32 -2.80
CA VAL A 79 -5.18 22.61 -1.54
C VAL A 79 -6.54 21.89 -1.46
N GLU A 80 -7.13 21.55 -2.62
CA GLU A 80 -8.33 20.71 -2.65
C GLU A 80 -7.94 19.23 -2.48
N HIS A 81 -8.37 18.66 -1.36
CA HIS A 81 -8.30 17.21 -1.16
C HIS A 81 -9.27 16.53 -2.14
N GLY A 82 -8.71 15.75 -3.05
CA GLY A 82 -9.47 14.83 -3.91
C GLY A 82 -10.17 13.75 -3.09
N ARG A 83 -10.85 12.81 -3.74
CA ARG A 83 -11.47 11.67 -3.04
C ARG A 83 -10.56 10.45 -3.06
N SER A 84 -10.63 9.63 -2.03
CA SER A 84 -10.01 8.30 -2.05
C SER A 84 -10.93 7.31 -2.77
N ASP A 85 -10.63 7.02 -4.03
CA ASP A 85 -11.43 6.13 -4.88
C ASP A 85 -11.09 4.65 -4.73
N SER A 86 -9.94 4.36 -4.11
CA SER A 86 -9.57 3.03 -3.64
C SER A 86 -9.21 3.12 -2.16
N ILE A 87 -9.85 2.29 -1.34
CA ILE A 87 -9.63 2.23 0.10
C ILE A 87 -9.41 0.77 0.47
N MET A 88 -8.24 0.48 1.05
CA MET A 88 -7.92 -0.85 1.54
C MET A 88 -7.26 -0.77 2.90
N VAL A 89 -7.54 -1.73 3.78
CA VAL A 89 -6.80 -1.90 5.03
C VAL A 89 -5.97 -3.16 4.90
N ALA A 90 -4.66 -3.02 5.04
CA ALA A 90 -3.71 -4.11 5.10
C ALA A 90 -3.34 -4.38 6.56
N THR A 91 -3.43 -5.63 7.01
CA THR A 91 -2.86 -6.09 8.28
C THR A 91 -1.66 -6.95 7.95
N VAL A 92 -0.50 -6.61 8.50
CA VAL A 92 0.78 -7.27 8.22
C VAL A 92 1.25 -7.96 9.49
N ASN A 93 1.35 -9.29 9.45
CA ASN A 93 1.77 -10.09 10.59
C ASN A 93 3.07 -10.85 10.25
N PRO A 94 4.22 -10.49 10.84
CA PRO A 94 5.51 -11.13 10.59
C PRO A 94 5.63 -12.49 11.28
N ILE A 95 4.88 -12.72 12.36
CA ILE A 95 4.85 -13.99 13.11
C ILE A 95 4.12 -15.06 12.27
N LYS A 96 2.95 -14.71 11.74
CA LYS A 96 2.15 -15.55 10.83
C LYS A 96 2.70 -15.58 9.41
N LYS A 97 3.65 -14.70 9.08
CA LYS A 97 4.19 -14.51 7.73
C LYS A 97 3.06 -14.34 6.72
N GLN A 98 2.14 -13.44 7.02
CA GLN A 98 0.97 -13.19 6.19
C GLN A 98 0.58 -11.72 6.22
N THR A 99 0.16 -11.22 5.07
CA THR A 99 -0.56 -9.95 4.93
C THR A 99 -2.00 -10.25 4.56
N THR A 100 -2.97 -9.59 5.19
CA THR A 100 -4.38 -9.62 4.76
C THR A 100 -4.82 -8.23 4.33
N ILE A 101 -5.28 -8.10 3.08
CA ILE A 101 -5.75 -6.85 2.50
C ILE A 101 -7.26 -6.93 2.31
N VAL A 102 -8.00 -6.05 2.98
CA VAL A 102 -9.45 -5.91 2.83
C VAL A 102 -9.76 -4.61 2.12
N SER A 103 -10.48 -4.63 0.99
CA SER A 103 -11.03 -3.38 0.45
C SER A 103 -12.31 -2.98 1.15
N VAL A 104 -12.47 -1.68 1.30
CA VAL A 104 -13.72 -1.04 1.71
C VAL A 104 -14.27 -0.28 0.51
N ALA A 105 -15.54 -0.53 0.17
CA ALA A 105 -16.17 0.17 -0.94
C ALA A 105 -16.23 1.67 -0.65
N ARG A 106 -15.82 2.50 -1.62
CA ARG A 106 -15.75 3.97 -1.45
C ARG A 106 -17.08 4.61 -1.06
N ASP A 107 -18.19 3.98 -1.42
CA ASP A 107 -19.56 4.41 -1.17
C ASP A 107 -20.14 3.83 0.14
N THR A 108 -19.35 3.11 0.95
CA THR A 108 -19.80 2.57 2.24
C THR A 108 -20.27 3.69 3.16
N TYR A 109 -21.51 3.58 3.63
CA TYR A 109 -22.15 4.53 4.53
C TYR A 109 -21.72 4.27 5.97
N MET A 110 -21.07 5.27 6.57
CA MET A 110 -20.58 5.18 7.94
C MET A 110 -20.42 6.57 8.57
N GLU A 111 -20.16 6.59 9.88
CA GLU A 111 -19.84 7.81 10.60
C GLU A 111 -18.50 8.35 10.12
N ILE A 112 -18.44 9.63 9.77
CA ILE A 112 -17.19 10.32 9.48
C ILE A 112 -16.68 10.96 10.77
N VAL A 113 -15.65 10.35 11.35
CA VAL A 113 -15.09 10.77 12.64
C VAL A 113 -14.50 12.18 12.52
N GLY A 114 -14.81 13.04 13.49
CA GLY A 114 -14.38 14.45 13.47
C GLY A 114 -15.22 15.37 12.56
N HIS A 115 -16.27 14.85 11.89
CA HIS A 115 -17.13 15.62 10.99
C HIS A 115 -18.63 15.56 11.35
N ASN A 116 -19.01 14.88 12.44
CA ASN A 116 -20.39 14.81 12.98
C ASN A 116 -21.47 14.47 11.93
N THR A 117 -21.15 13.63 10.96
CA THR A 117 -22.06 13.23 9.88
C THR A 117 -21.90 11.75 9.55
N GLN A 118 -22.91 11.18 8.90
CA GLN A 118 -22.84 9.87 8.26
C GLN A 118 -22.80 10.09 6.76
N ASP A 119 -21.79 9.56 6.09
CA ASP A 119 -21.63 9.73 4.64
C ASP A 119 -20.79 8.59 4.06
N LYS A 120 -20.47 8.68 2.77
CA LYS A 120 -19.53 7.80 2.09
C LYS A 120 -18.14 7.91 2.69
N VAL A 121 -17.51 6.77 2.95
CA VAL A 121 -16.15 6.71 3.50
C VAL A 121 -15.11 7.48 2.66
N ASN A 122 -15.27 7.58 1.34
CA ASN A 122 -14.33 8.35 0.51
C ASN A 122 -14.37 9.87 0.76
N HIS A 123 -15.42 10.38 1.39
CA HIS A 123 -15.49 11.78 1.78
C HIS A 123 -14.62 12.09 3.00
N ALA A 124 -14.26 11.11 3.84
CA ALA A 124 -13.34 11.31 4.96
C ALA A 124 -12.01 11.92 4.50
N TYR A 125 -11.47 11.43 3.37
CA TYR A 125 -10.23 11.99 2.81
C TYR A 125 -10.44 13.41 2.25
N ALA A 126 -11.59 13.68 1.62
CA ALA A 126 -11.91 15.01 1.11
C ALA A 126 -12.07 16.05 2.23
N PHE A 127 -12.60 15.64 3.39
CA PHE A 127 -12.84 16.53 4.53
C PHE A 127 -11.63 16.75 5.42
N GLY A 128 -10.82 15.71 5.65
CA GLY A 128 -9.71 15.78 6.61
C GLY A 128 -8.46 14.97 6.23
N GLY A 129 -8.33 14.62 4.95
CA GLY A 129 -7.18 13.87 4.44
C GLY A 129 -7.02 12.50 5.07
N ALA A 130 -5.78 12.00 5.05
CA ALA A 130 -5.45 10.68 5.60
C ALA A 130 -5.82 10.54 7.08
N ALA A 131 -5.63 11.58 7.89
CA ALA A 131 -5.93 11.55 9.33
C ALA A 131 -7.40 11.18 9.61
N MET A 132 -8.33 11.86 8.95
CA MET A 132 -9.76 11.61 9.12
C MET A 132 -10.18 10.25 8.55
N SER A 133 -9.58 9.82 7.42
CA SER A 133 -9.81 8.47 6.89
C SER A 133 -9.36 7.37 7.85
N MET A 134 -8.20 7.54 8.49
CA MET A 134 -7.69 6.61 9.49
C MET A 134 -8.61 6.56 10.71
N ASP A 135 -8.99 7.71 11.29
CA ASP A 135 -9.88 7.76 12.46
C ASP A 135 -11.27 7.15 12.16
N THR A 136 -11.80 7.41 10.95
CA THR A 136 -13.08 6.87 10.50
C THR A 136 -13.05 5.34 10.36
N LEU A 137 -12.03 4.80 9.68
CA LEU A 137 -11.92 3.36 9.47
C LEU A 137 -11.49 2.60 10.72
N GLU A 138 -10.66 3.19 11.57
CA GLU A 138 -10.29 2.63 12.88
C GLU A 138 -11.54 2.41 13.74
N LYS A 139 -12.40 3.43 13.84
CA LYS A 139 -13.67 3.31 14.57
C LYS A 139 -14.61 2.28 13.93
N TYR A 140 -14.72 2.30 12.60
CA TYR A 140 -15.67 1.44 11.89
C TYR A 140 -15.26 -0.04 11.90
N LEU A 141 -13.98 -0.33 11.67
CA LEU A 141 -13.44 -1.69 11.64
C LEU A 141 -12.97 -2.19 13.01
N ASP A 142 -13.08 -1.37 14.05
CA ASP A 142 -12.73 -1.70 15.43
C ASP A 142 -11.34 -2.37 15.55
N ILE A 143 -10.37 -1.80 14.83
CA ILE A 143 -8.96 -2.19 14.86
C ILE A 143 -8.09 -0.94 14.79
N PRO A 144 -6.91 -0.92 15.44
CA PRO A 144 -5.99 0.18 15.26
C PRO A 144 -5.61 0.30 13.78
N ILE A 145 -5.48 1.54 13.28
CA ILE A 145 -4.91 1.87 11.96
C ILE A 145 -3.56 2.57 12.19
N ASN A 146 -2.47 1.81 12.19
CA ASN A 146 -1.18 2.30 12.67
C ASN A 146 -0.51 3.30 11.74
N HIS A 147 -0.61 3.05 10.43
CA HIS A 147 0.05 3.84 9.39
C HIS A 147 -0.87 4.06 8.19
N TYR A 148 -0.46 4.93 7.28
CA TYR A 148 -1.11 5.05 5.98
C TYR A 148 -0.11 5.16 4.83
N VAL A 149 -0.58 4.78 3.64
CA VAL A 149 0.06 5.07 2.36
C VAL A 149 -1.03 5.60 1.43
N ALA A 150 -0.86 6.83 0.95
CA ALA A 150 -1.71 7.43 -0.07
C ALA A 150 -0.93 7.56 -1.37
N ILE A 151 -1.51 7.10 -2.48
CA ILE A 151 -0.88 7.13 -3.80
C ILE A 151 -1.87 7.58 -4.87
N ASN A 152 -1.41 8.40 -5.80
CA ASN A 152 -2.23 8.82 -6.94
C ASN A 152 -2.17 7.78 -8.08
N MET A 153 -3.04 7.91 -9.09
CA MET A 153 -3.08 6.98 -10.21
C MET A 153 -1.78 6.95 -11.03
N GLY A 154 -1.13 8.10 -11.24
CA GLY A 154 0.16 8.17 -11.93
C GLY A 154 1.28 7.43 -11.17
N GLY A 155 1.23 7.46 -9.83
CA GLY A 155 2.14 6.69 -8.98
C GLY A 155 2.00 5.19 -9.16
N ILE A 156 0.79 4.67 -9.31
CA ILE A 156 0.56 3.24 -9.57
C ILE A 156 1.12 2.84 -10.93
N GLU A 157 0.87 3.64 -11.97
CA GLU A 157 1.43 3.42 -13.31
C GLU A 157 2.96 3.35 -13.27
N GLN A 158 3.60 4.38 -12.70
CA GLN A 158 5.05 4.46 -12.59
C GLN A 158 5.64 3.34 -11.73
N LEU A 159 4.97 2.95 -10.63
CA LEU A 159 5.41 1.84 -9.79
C LEU A 159 5.40 0.52 -10.56
N VAL A 160 4.36 0.26 -11.35
CA VAL A 160 4.27 -0.96 -12.16
C VAL A 160 5.40 -0.99 -13.19
N ASP A 161 5.68 0.11 -13.88
CA ASP A 161 6.78 0.17 -14.84
C ASP A 161 8.15 0.05 -14.17
N ALA A 162 8.33 0.69 -13.01
CA ALA A 162 9.57 0.62 -12.22
C ALA A 162 9.89 -0.80 -11.77
N VAL A 163 8.87 -1.62 -11.41
CA VAL A 163 9.11 -3.05 -11.12
C VAL A 163 9.25 -3.93 -12.37
N GLY A 164 9.18 -3.36 -13.58
CA GLY A 164 9.24 -4.10 -14.85
C GLY A 164 7.95 -4.82 -15.22
N GLY A 165 6.80 -4.34 -14.75
CA GLY A 165 5.48 -4.93 -14.94
C GLY A 165 5.09 -5.90 -13.83
N VAL A 166 3.79 -6.20 -13.77
CA VAL A 166 3.19 -7.13 -12.81
C VAL A 166 2.35 -8.17 -13.52
N GLU A 167 2.25 -9.37 -12.95
CA GLU A 167 1.34 -10.42 -13.43
C GLU A 167 0.17 -10.57 -12.45
N VAL A 168 -1.05 -10.63 -12.99
CA VAL A 168 -2.28 -10.87 -12.22
C VAL A 168 -3.07 -12.03 -12.81
N HIS A 169 -3.82 -12.74 -11.97
CA HIS A 169 -4.79 -13.73 -12.45
C HIS A 169 -6.14 -13.07 -12.70
N ASN A 170 -6.54 -13.01 -13.96
CA ASN A 170 -7.76 -12.36 -14.40
C ASN A 170 -8.92 -13.36 -14.56
N ASN A 171 -10.01 -13.12 -13.84
CA ASN A 171 -11.18 -14.03 -13.80
C ASN A 171 -12.22 -13.74 -14.90
N LEU A 172 -12.08 -12.63 -15.62
CA LEU A 172 -13.04 -12.15 -16.61
C LEU A 172 -12.34 -11.73 -17.91
N ASP A 173 -12.91 -12.12 -19.05
CA ASP A 173 -12.46 -11.63 -20.36
C ASP A 173 -13.12 -10.28 -20.63
N PHE A 174 -12.34 -9.24 -20.91
CA PHE A 174 -12.87 -7.90 -21.22
C PHE A 174 -11.88 -7.05 -22.00
N THR A 175 -12.37 -5.93 -22.55
CA THR A 175 -11.51 -4.93 -23.20
C THR A 175 -11.73 -3.57 -22.53
N ASN A 176 -10.68 -2.86 -22.15
CA ASN A 176 -10.81 -1.51 -21.62
C ASN A 176 -9.67 -0.62 -22.12
N SER A 177 -9.99 0.63 -22.46
CA SER A 177 -9.01 1.62 -22.96
C SER A 177 -8.12 1.07 -24.09
N ASN A 178 -8.72 0.34 -25.05
CA ASN A 178 -8.05 -0.32 -26.18
C ASN A 178 -7.11 -1.49 -25.83
N PHE A 179 -7.06 -1.91 -24.56
CA PHE A 179 -6.36 -3.11 -24.13
C PHE A 179 -7.32 -4.27 -23.92
N HIS A 180 -6.98 -5.43 -24.47
CA HIS A 180 -7.71 -6.67 -24.24
C HIS A 180 -7.07 -7.46 -23.10
N PHE A 181 -7.90 -7.90 -22.15
CA PHE A 181 -7.49 -8.65 -20.97
C PHE A 181 -8.17 -10.03 -20.98
N PRO A 182 -7.48 -11.08 -21.44
CA PRO A 182 -8.05 -12.43 -21.47
C PRO A 182 -8.20 -13.00 -20.06
N LYS A 183 -9.00 -14.06 -19.92
CA LYS A 183 -9.01 -14.89 -18.69
C LYS A 183 -7.67 -15.60 -18.51
N GLY A 184 -7.25 -15.77 -17.26
CA GLY A 184 -5.99 -16.39 -16.87
C GLY A 184 -4.93 -15.38 -16.47
N ASN A 185 -3.65 -15.76 -16.54
CA ASN A 185 -2.57 -14.88 -16.14
C ASN A 185 -2.34 -13.79 -17.20
N VAL A 186 -2.28 -12.53 -16.76
CA VAL A 186 -2.10 -11.37 -17.62
C VAL A 186 -0.95 -10.52 -17.10
N GLU A 187 -0.02 -10.19 -17.99
CA GLU A 187 1.05 -9.24 -17.73
C GLU A 187 0.59 -7.80 -17.98
N LEU A 188 0.87 -6.94 -17.01
CA LEU A 188 0.48 -5.55 -16.98
C LEU A 188 1.75 -4.68 -16.85
N ASN A 189 1.98 -3.80 -17.82
CA ASN A 189 2.80 -2.60 -17.64
C ASN A 189 1.93 -1.48 -17.02
N GLY A 190 2.49 -0.30 -16.79
CA GLY A 190 1.81 0.83 -16.15
C GLY A 190 0.47 1.18 -16.81
N GLU A 191 0.48 1.44 -18.12
CA GLU A 191 -0.73 1.79 -18.88
C GLU A 191 -1.81 0.67 -18.82
N LYS A 192 -1.40 -0.60 -19.00
CA LYS A 192 -2.30 -1.74 -18.90
C LYS A 192 -2.83 -1.91 -17.48
N ALA A 193 -2.03 -1.65 -16.45
CA ALA A 193 -2.47 -1.75 -15.05
C ALA A 193 -3.53 -0.68 -14.73
N LEU A 194 -3.37 0.54 -15.22
CA LEU A 194 -4.41 1.57 -15.11
C LEU A 194 -5.69 1.19 -15.85
N ALA A 195 -5.58 0.72 -17.09
CA ALA A 195 -6.73 0.27 -17.86
C ALA A 195 -7.43 -0.92 -17.18
N TYR A 196 -6.67 -1.88 -16.67
CA TYR A 196 -7.17 -3.05 -15.96
C TYR A 196 -7.94 -2.65 -14.69
N THR A 197 -7.36 -1.77 -13.86
CA THR A 197 -7.93 -1.36 -12.57
C THR A 197 -9.08 -0.36 -12.68
N ARG A 198 -9.26 0.30 -13.83
CA ARG A 198 -10.39 1.22 -14.08
C ARG A 198 -11.65 0.54 -14.62
N MET A 199 -11.54 -0.70 -15.12
CA MET A 199 -12.69 -1.38 -15.70
C MET A 199 -13.76 -1.69 -14.63
N ARG A 200 -14.99 -1.22 -14.89
CA ARG A 200 -16.17 -1.44 -14.05
C ARG A 200 -17.37 -2.02 -14.80
N TYR A 201 -17.71 -1.47 -15.96
CA TYR A 201 -19.03 -1.67 -16.59
C TYR A 201 -19.22 -3.02 -17.27
N GLU A 202 -18.13 -3.67 -17.69
CA GLU A 202 -18.18 -5.03 -18.26
C GLU A 202 -18.14 -6.11 -17.17
N ASP A 203 -17.85 -5.76 -15.92
CA ASP A 203 -17.90 -6.72 -14.81
C ASP A 203 -19.33 -6.81 -14.26
N PRO A 204 -19.95 -8.01 -14.24
CA PRO A 204 -21.27 -8.19 -13.63
C PRO A 204 -21.30 -7.86 -12.13
N ARG A 205 -20.14 -7.83 -11.46
CA ARG A 205 -19.98 -7.44 -10.05
C ARG A 205 -19.75 -5.93 -9.90
N GLY A 206 -19.65 -5.19 -11.00
CA GLY A 206 -19.48 -3.74 -11.03
C GLY A 206 -18.27 -3.25 -10.23
N ASP A 207 -18.54 -2.38 -9.25
CA ASP A 207 -17.49 -1.74 -8.44
C ASP A 207 -16.69 -2.75 -7.61
N TYR A 208 -17.34 -3.82 -7.13
CA TYR A 208 -16.67 -4.86 -6.35
C TYR A 208 -15.62 -5.60 -7.19
N GLY A 209 -15.92 -5.89 -8.46
CA GLY A 209 -14.97 -6.46 -9.41
C GLY A 209 -13.81 -5.51 -9.73
N ARG A 210 -14.08 -4.20 -9.86
CA ARG A 210 -13.01 -3.18 -10.00
C ARG A 210 -12.06 -3.19 -8.80
N GLN A 211 -12.61 -3.22 -7.60
CA GLN A 211 -11.82 -3.26 -6.37
C GLN A 211 -11.00 -4.55 -6.24
N GLU A 212 -11.51 -5.70 -6.69
CA GLU A 212 -10.73 -6.95 -6.76
C GLU A 212 -9.50 -6.79 -7.66
N ARG A 213 -9.66 -6.20 -8.85
CA ARG A 213 -8.53 -5.91 -9.75
C ARG A 213 -7.51 -4.96 -9.11
N GLN A 214 -7.99 -3.92 -8.42
CA GLN A 214 -7.12 -3.00 -7.69
C GLN A 214 -6.32 -3.72 -6.60
N ARG A 215 -6.95 -4.57 -5.79
CA ARG A 215 -6.25 -5.41 -4.79
C ARG A 215 -5.23 -6.35 -5.44
N ALA A 216 -5.58 -6.99 -6.55
CA ALA A 216 -4.69 -7.90 -7.27
C ALA A 216 -3.42 -7.18 -7.77
N VAL A 217 -3.56 -5.98 -8.34
CA VAL A 217 -2.42 -5.16 -8.76
C VAL A 217 -1.58 -4.72 -7.57
N VAL A 218 -2.18 -4.26 -6.47
CA VAL A 218 -1.44 -3.88 -5.24
C VAL A 218 -0.65 -5.06 -4.68
N ALA A 219 -1.26 -6.25 -4.58
CA ALA A 219 -0.59 -7.46 -4.13
C ALA A 219 0.56 -7.86 -5.05
N ALA A 220 0.39 -7.74 -6.37
CA ALA A 220 1.41 -8.05 -7.35
C ALA A 220 2.60 -7.05 -7.30
N ILE A 221 2.32 -5.75 -7.11
CA ILE A 221 3.36 -4.73 -6.87
C ILE A 221 4.16 -5.08 -5.62
N GLY A 222 3.50 -5.36 -4.49
CA GLY A 222 4.18 -5.72 -3.24
C GLY A 222 5.11 -6.93 -3.40
N LYS A 223 4.64 -7.97 -4.11
CA LYS A 223 5.46 -9.15 -4.43
C LYS A 223 6.67 -8.81 -5.29
N LYS A 224 6.52 -7.93 -6.28
CA LYS A 224 7.59 -7.51 -7.19
C LYS A 224 8.63 -6.60 -6.52
N VAL A 225 8.21 -5.67 -5.67
CA VAL A 225 9.12 -4.80 -4.90
C VAL A 225 10.05 -5.63 -4.01
N MET A 226 9.54 -6.71 -3.42
CA MET A 226 10.33 -7.62 -2.57
C MET A 226 11.18 -8.65 -3.35
N SER A 227 11.12 -8.64 -4.68
CA SER A 227 11.88 -9.54 -5.54
C SER A 227 13.28 -8.98 -5.86
N ILE A 228 14.15 -9.82 -6.42
CA ILE A 228 15.50 -9.40 -6.86
C ILE A 228 15.42 -8.23 -7.87
N GLU A 229 14.41 -8.24 -8.75
CA GLU A 229 14.19 -7.16 -9.73
C GLU A 229 13.85 -5.83 -9.06
N GLY A 230 13.06 -5.84 -7.98
CA GLY A 230 12.76 -4.64 -7.21
C GLY A 230 14.01 -4.06 -6.54
N VAL A 231 14.87 -4.93 -5.99
CA VAL A 231 16.13 -4.52 -5.35
C VAL A 231 17.11 -3.91 -6.36
N THR A 232 17.20 -4.47 -7.57
CA THR A 232 18.12 -3.92 -8.60
C THR A 232 17.59 -2.62 -9.22
N LYS A 233 16.27 -2.42 -9.24
CA LYS A 233 15.60 -1.21 -9.76
C LYS A 233 15.18 -0.21 -8.66
N TYR A 234 15.83 -0.24 -7.51
CA TYR A 234 15.43 0.58 -6.36
C TYR A 234 15.35 2.09 -6.67
N ARG A 235 16.20 2.61 -7.57
CA ARG A 235 16.18 4.03 -7.95
C ARG A 235 14.90 4.41 -8.69
N ASP A 236 14.52 3.61 -9.69
CA ASP A 236 13.28 3.81 -10.45
C ASP A 236 12.06 3.73 -9.52
N LEU A 237 12.10 2.84 -8.52
CA LEU A 237 11.05 2.74 -7.50
C LEU A 237 10.99 4.00 -6.63
N LEU A 238 12.14 4.50 -6.19
CA LEU A 238 12.21 5.72 -5.38
C LEU A 238 11.71 6.94 -6.16
N ASP A 239 12.07 7.06 -7.43
CA ASP A 239 11.60 8.15 -8.29
C ASP A 239 10.08 8.08 -8.51
N ALA A 240 9.54 6.88 -8.76
CA ALA A 240 8.11 6.67 -8.95
C ALA A 240 7.28 7.05 -7.71
N VAL A 241 7.77 6.74 -6.51
CA VAL A 241 7.05 7.08 -5.26
C VAL A 241 7.27 8.51 -4.82
N SER A 242 8.43 9.11 -5.10
CA SER A 242 8.85 10.40 -4.54
C SER A 242 7.85 11.53 -4.76
N GLU A 243 7.16 11.54 -5.90
CA GLU A 243 6.23 12.63 -6.28
C GLU A 243 4.76 12.20 -6.23
N ASN A 244 4.50 10.90 -6.05
CA ASN A 244 3.17 10.32 -6.21
C ASN A 244 2.65 9.59 -4.98
N MET A 245 3.44 9.50 -3.91
CA MET A 245 3.10 8.83 -2.66
C MET A 245 3.26 9.75 -1.45
N GLN A 246 2.39 9.57 -0.46
CA GLN A 246 2.51 10.14 0.88
C GLN A 246 2.33 9.04 1.93
N THR A 247 3.12 9.10 3.01
CA THR A 247 3.04 8.13 4.12
C THR A 247 3.53 8.75 5.42
N ASP A 248 3.08 8.23 6.56
CA ASP A 248 3.63 8.52 7.88
C ASP A 248 4.71 7.50 8.32
N LEU A 249 5.13 6.59 7.45
CA LEU A 249 6.25 5.70 7.70
C LEU A 249 7.57 6.45 7.57
N ASN A 250 8.37 6.43 8.63
CA ASN A 250 9.71 6.99 8.59
C ASN A 250 10.72 6.03 7.93
N GLN A 251 11.93 6.52 7.73
CA GLN A 251 12.98 5.77 7.03
C GLN A 251 13.33 4.45 7.72
N ASP A 252 13.48 4.46 9.04
CA ASP A 252 13.87 3.29 9.83
C ASP A 252 12.77 2.23 9.79
N GLN A 253 11.51 2.65 9.87
CA GLN A 253 10.34 1.78 9.72
C GLN A 253 10.32 1.10 8.34
N ILE A 254 10.53 1.85 7.25
CA ILE A 254 10.55 1.26 5.89
C ILE A 254 11.70 0.25 5.76
N GLN A 255 12.88 0.54 6.31
CA GLN A 255 14.01 -0.41 6.31
C GLN A 255 13.68 -1.67 7.11
N LYS A 256 13.05 -1.51 8.27
CA LYS A 256 12.61 -2.61 9.13
C LYS A 256 11.56 -3.48 8.43
N LEU A 257 10.62 -2.87 7.71
CA LEU A 257 9.65 -3.59 6.89
C LEU A 257 10.34 -4.43 5.80
N ALA A 258 11.32 -3.85 5.11
CA ALA A 258 12.05 -4.56 4.05
C ALA A 258 12.85 -5.77 4.58
N LEU A 259 13.37 -5.69 5.80
CA LEU A 259 14.19 -6.74 6.41
C LEU A 259 13.36 -7.79 7.16
N ASP A 260 12.48 -7.35 8.05
CA ASP A 260 11.82 -8.22 9.04
C ASP A 260 10.45 -8.71 8.59
N TYR A 261 9.80 -8.02 7.65
CA TYR A 261 8.43 -8.33 7.21
C TYR A 261 8.36 -8.94 5.80
N ARG A 262 9.51 -9.19 5.15
CA ARG A 262 9.57 -9.72 3.77
C ARG A 262 8.74 -10.99 3.56
N ASP A 263 8.80 -11.91 4.51
CA ASP A 263 8.05 -13.16 4.42
C ASP A 263 6.53 -12.91 4.50
N ALA A 264 6.10 -11.91 5.28
CA ALA A 264 4.69 -11.54 5.38
C ALA A 264 4.15 -10.91 4.10
N PHE A 265 4.97 -10.13 3.37
CA PHE A 265 4.59 -9.56 2.08
C PHE A 265 4.56 -10.59 0.94
N SER A 266 5.21 -11.74 1.12
CA SER A 266 5.24 -12.81 0.12
C SER A 266 3.96 -13.66 0.13
N ASN A 267 3.17 -13.59 1.19
CA ASN A 267 1.94 -14.35 1.39
C ASN A 267 0.78 -13.40 1.67
N VAL A 268 0.10 -12.99 0.61
CA VAL A 268 -1.00 -12.02 0.66
C VAL A 268 -2.34 -12.74 0.53
N LYS A 269 -3.19 -12.63 1.56
CA LYS A 269 -4.61 -12.93 1.49
C LYS A 269 -5.36 -11.63 1.15
N THR A 270 -6.38 -11.75 0.31
CA THR A 270 -7.25 -10.61 -0.01
C THR A 270 -8.69 -10.94 0.34
N ASP A 271 -9.44 -9.93 0.75
CA ASP A 271 -10.86 -9.99 1.02
C ASP A 271 -11.52 -8.63 0.71
N GLN A 272 -12.84 -8.55 0.85
CA GLN A 272 -13.62 -7.37 0.52
C GLN A 272 -14.80 -7.22 1.45
N LEU A 273 -14.94 -6.03 2.02
CA LEU A 273 -16.13 -5.67 2.76
C LEU A 273 -17.28 -5.38 1.78
N GLN A 274 -18.33 -6.19 1.86
CA GLN A 274 -19.48 -6.07 0.96
C GLN A 274 -20.68 -5.43 1.64
N GLY A 275 -21.42 -4.65 0.87
CA GLY A 275 -22.66 -4.02 1.30
C GLY A 275 -23.75 -4.12 0.24
N THR A 276 -24.96 -3.75 0.63
CA THR A 276 -26.11 -3.61 -0.24
C THR A 276 -26.31 -2.16 -0.63
N GLY A 277 -26.59 -1.91 -1.90
CA GLY A 277 -26.85 -0.55 -2.39
C GLY A 277 -28.17 -0.01 -1.85
N PHE A 278 -28.18 1.26 -1.43
CA PHE A 278 -29.39 2.02 -1.14
C PHE A 278 -29.28 3.45 -1.64
N MET A 279 -30.43 4.14 -1.74
CA MET A 279 -30.51 5.54 -2.12
C MET A 279 -31.01 6.35 -0.92
N GLN A 280 -30.37 7.47 -0.65
CA GLN A 280 -30.80 8.44 0.34
C GLN A 280 -30.62 9.84 -0.26
N ASP A 281 -31.69 10.64 -0.28
CA ASP A 281 -31.70 12.00 -0.82
C ASP A 281 -31.11 12.12 -2.24
N GLY A 282 -31.35 11.11 -3.09
CA GLY A 282 -30.85 11.06 -4.46
C GLY A 282 -29.37 10.63 -4.59
N VAL A 283 -28.69 10.33 -3.48
CA VAL A 283 -27.30 9.85 -3.44
C VAL A 283 -27.29 8.34 -3.19
N SER A 284 -26.46 7.61 -3.96
CA SER A 284 -26.29 6.15 -3.81
C SER A 284 -25.22 5.81 -2.80
N TYR A 285 -25.52 4.89 -1.88
CA TYR A 285 -24.65 4.43 -0.80
C TYR A 285 -24.56 2.90 -0.78
N GLN A 286 -23.60 2.37 -0.02
CA GLN A 286 -23.49 0.95 0.32
C GLN A 286 -23.67 0.76 1.83
N GLN A 287 -24.72 0.04 2.24
CA GLN A 287 -24.93 -0.36 3.62
C GLN A 287 -24.31 -1.74 3.85
N VAL A 288 -23.38 -1.84 4.79
CA VAL A 288 -22.82 -3.14 5.21
C VAL A 288 -23.70 -3.71 6.32
N SER A 289 -23.98 -5.02 6.27
CA SER A 289 -24.75 -5.68 7.33
C SER A 289 -23.89 -5.85 8.60
N PRO A 290 -24.49 -5.91 9.80
CA PRO A 290 -23.75 -6.16 11.03
C PRO A 290 -22.93 -7.46 10.99
N GLU A 291 -23.47 -8.51 10.37
CA GLU A 291 -22.81 -9.82 10.25
C GLU A 291 -21.56 -9.74 9.37
N GLU A 292 -21.65 -9.06 8.22
CA GLU A 292 -20.53 -8.87 7.32
C GLU A 292 -19.45 -7.96 7.92
N LEU A 293 -19.86 -6.90 8.62
CA LEU A 293 -18.93 -6.07 9.37
C LEU A 293 -18.20 -6.88 10.44
N GLN A 294 -18.91 -7.64 11.27
CA GLN A 294 -18.30 -8.49 12.30
C GLN A 294 -17.36 -9.54 11.72
N ARG A 295 -17.70 -10.15 10.57
CA ARG A 295 -16.84 -11.10 9.87
C ARG A 295 -15.49 -10.47 9.52
N VAL A 296 -15.51 -9.29 8.91
CA VAL A 296 -14.30 -8.56 8.52
C VAL A 296 -13.53 -8.05 9.74
N GLN A 297 -14.20 -7.52 10.76
CA GLN A 297 -13.57 -7.11 12.02
C GLN A 297 -12.83 -8.27 12.67
N LEU A 298 -13.47 -9.45 12.78
CA LEU A 298 -12.86 -10.65 13.36
C LEU A 298 -11.64 -11.10 12.54
N GLU A 299 -11.73 -11.08 11.22
CA GLU A 299 -10.60 -11.44 10.34
C GLU A 299 -9.40 -10.53 10.55
N LEU A 300 -9.62 -9.21 10.57
CA LEU A 300 -8.57 -8.22 10.78
C LEU A 300 -7.97 -8.30 12.20
N LYS A 301 -8.81 -8.41 13.24
CA LYS A 301 -8.36 -8.58 14.64
C LYS A 301 -7.53 -9.84 14.81
N THR A 302 -7.98 -10.95 14.22
CA THR A 302 -7.24 -12.21 14.26
C THR A 302 -5.86 -12.06 13.63
N GLN A 303 -5.72 -11.34 12.52
CA GLN A 303 -4.42 -11.08 11.92
C GLN A 303 -3.54 -10.18 12.78
N LEU A 304 -4.12 -9.18 13.46
CA LEU A 304 -3.39 -8.30 14.35
C LEU A 304 -3.08 -8.90 15.73
N GLU A 305 -3.59 -10.10 16.03
CA GLU A 305 -3.55 -10.70 17.36
C GLU A 305 -4.17 -9.76 18.42
N ALA A 306 -5.17 -8.98 18.00
CA ALA A 306 -5.96 -8.11 18.85
C ALA A 306 -7.16 -8.90 19.38
N ASN A 307 -7.39 -8.83 20.70
CA ASN A 307 -8.56 -9.41 21.37
C ASN A 307 -9.78 -8.50 21.25
#